data_AF-A0AA37WRM9-F1
#
_entry.id   AF-A0AA37WRM9-F1
#
_cell.length_a   1.000
_cell.length_b   1.000
_cell.length_c   1.000
_cell.angle_alpha   90.00
_cell.angle_beta   90.00
_cell.angle_gamma   90.00
#
_symmetry.space_group_name_H-M   'P 1'
#
loop_
_entity.id
_entity.type
_entity.pdbx_description
1 polymer ?
#
loop_
_entity_poly.entity_id
_entity_poly.type
_entity_poly.pdbx_seq_one_letter_code
_entity_poly.pdbx_strand_id
1 'polypeptide(L)'
;MTGGPARRSRAAALTDTASEGRKDAISMRPKIICHMVTSIDGKLHPSRFTVPAAGVDAARLRKHYDEVSARFGAQGWMCGRVTMQEISKGKARTVTGPGITSREPFVGDRRERDLAVAIDPHGKVHYGQDSLLGDHAVAVLSEAVSDAYLAELREDGVSYVFAGPDGRDLAKAMDALGETFGVETLLLEGGAAINGAFLKAGLIDEISVLIHPAVDGLAGVQSIFEYPGEPDERPGAGQALRHMSTETLEGGMVWLRYQVEKAPA
;
A
#
# COMPACT_ATOMS: atom_id res chain seq x y z
N MET A 1 -28.20 -49.44 -54.62
CA MET A 1 -29.69 -49.48 -54.51
C MET A 1 -29.99 -49.06 -53.08
N THR A 2 -30.59 -47.94 -52.71
CA THR A 2 -31.49 -46.93 -53.30
C THR A 2 -31.47 -45.78 -52.27
N GLY A 3 -31.05 -44.56 -52.59
CA GLY A 3 -31.98 -43.45 -52.88
C GLY A 3 -31.83 -42.33 -51.84
N GLY A 4 -31.48 -41.10 -52.28
CA GLY A 4 -31.66 -39.85 -51.50
C GLY A 4 -33.16 -39.48 -51.36
N PRO A 5 -33.57 -38.27 -50.94
CA PRO A 5 -32.93 -36.93 -51.02
C PRO A 5 -32.98 -36.21 -49.63
N ALA A 6 -32.70 -34.92 -49.37
CA ALA A 6 -32.90 -33.68 -50.10
C ALA A 6 -32.10 -32.53 -49.47
N ARG A 7 -31.64 -31.62 -50.34
CA ARG A 7 -31.14 -30.27 -50.02
C ARG A 7 -32.22 -29.44 -49.31
N ARG A 8 -31.82 -28.63 -48.32
CA ARG A 8 -32.32 -27.26 -48.17
C ARG A 8 -31.20 -26.29 -47.79
N SER A 9 -31.05 -25.28 -48.62
CA SER A 9 -30.23 -24.08 -48.45
C SER A 9 -30.82 -23.15 -47.40
N ARG A 10 -29.97 -22.44 -46.65
CA ARG A 10 -30.06 -20.98 -46.52
C ARG A 10 -28.81 -20.41 -45.83
N ALA A 11 -28.16 -19.50 -46.52
CA ALA A 11 -27.29 -18.52 -45.91
C ALA A 11 -28.13 -17.41 -45.25
N ALA A 12 -27.46 -16.66 -44.37
CA ALA A 12 -27.80 -15.40 -43.71
C ALA A 12 -28.60 -15.48 -42.39
N ALA A 13 -27.90 -15.23 -41.28
CA ALA A 13 -28.09 -14.02 -40.48
C ALA A 13 -26.91 -13.87 -39.50
N LEU A 14 -26.18 -12.75 -39.61
CA LEU A 14 -25.38 -12.21 -38.53
C LEU A 14 -26.33 -11.70 -37.44
N THR A 15 -26.13 -12.13 -36.20
CA THR A 15 -26.45 -11.33 -35.01
C THR A 15 -25.46 -11.71 -33.92
N ASP A 16 -24.50 -10.82 -33.73
CA ASP A 16 -24.05 -10.31 -32.43
C ASP A 16 -24.54 -11.07 -31.19
N THR A 17 -23.62 -11.80 -30.56
CA THR A 17 -23.67 -12.10 -29.13
C THR A 17 -22.28 -11.86 -28.55
N ALA A 18 -21.82 -10.62 -28.62
CA ALA A 18 -20.85 -10.09 -27.67
C ALA A 18 -21.59 -9.64 -26.41
N SER A 19 -21.88 -10.56 -25.48
CA SER A 19 -22.25 -10.23 -24.09
C SER A 19 -22.73 -11.49 -23.39
N GLU A 20 -21.82 -12.27 -22.82
CA GLU A 20 -22.07 -13.12 -21.64
C GLU A 20 -20.76 -13.80 -21.26
N GLY A 21 -19.97 -13.10 -20.43
CA GLY A 21 -18.66 -13.60 -20.01
C GLY A 21 -17.80 -12.63 -19.21
N ARG A 22 -18.38 -11.63 -18.52
CA ARG A 22 -17.70 -11.04 -17.36
C ARG A 22 -17.89 -12.02 -16.21
N LYS A 23 -17.05 -13.07 -16.19
CA LYS A 23 -16.83 -13.87 -14.99
C LYS A 23 -16.34 -12.91 -13.92
N ASP A 24 -16.95 -12.99 -12.75
CA ASP A 24 -16.50 -12.31 -11.53
C ASP A 24 -14.99 -12.48 -11.40
N ALA A 25 -14.24 -11.42 -11.70
CA ALA A 25 -12.84 -11.37 -11.35
C ALA A 25 -12.82 -11.42 -9.82
N ILE A 26 -12.29 -12.50 -9.26
CA ILE A 26 -11.97 -12.56 -7.83
C ILE A 26 -11.10 -11.34 -7.58
N SER A 27 -11.59 -10.37 -6.79
CA SER A 27 -10.80 -9.20 -6.38
C SER A 27 -9.51 -9.73 -5.78
N MET A 28 -8.39 -9.40 -6.43
CA MET A 28 -7.04 -9.83 -6.05
C MET A 28 -6.43 -8.83 -5.06
N ARG A 29 -7.24 -8.26 -4.16
CA ARG A 29 -6.76 -7.31 -3.16
C ARG A 29 -5.64 -7.96 -2.33
N PRO A 30 -4.43 -7.38 -2.28
CA PRO A 30 -3.37 -7.90 -1.44
C PRO A 30 -3.79 -7.84 0.02
N LYS A 31 -3.34 -8.83 0.79
CA LYS A 31 -3.37 -8.79 2.24
C LYS A 31 -2.51 -7.63 2.73
N ILE A 32 -3.07 -6.81 3.61
CA ILE A 32 -2.38 -5.65 4.17
C ILE A 32 -2.02 -5.91 5.63
N ILE A 33 -0.73 -5.84 5.92
CA ILE A 33 -0.20 -5.92 7.28
C ILE A 33 0.28 -4.53 7.67
N CYS A 34 -0.40 -3.86 8.61
CA CYS A 34 0.09 -2.61 9.17
C CYS A 34 1.26 -2.92 10.11
N HIS A 35 2.48 -2.58 9.68
CA HIS A 35 3.72 -2.94 10.34
C HIS A 35 4.41 -1.69 10.88
N MET A 36 4.43 -1.52 12.20
CA MET A 36 4.85 -0.26 12.84
C MET A 36 5.82 -0.49 14.00
N VAL A 37 6.74 0.47 14.20
CA VAL A 37 7.46 0.66 15.47
C VAL A 37 6.76 1.73 16.29
N THR A 38 6.71 1.54 17.61
CA THR A 38 6.14 2.53 18.53
C THR A 38 6.84 2.56 19.88
N SER A 39 6.74 3.66 20.62
CA SER A 39 7.07 3.70 22.05
C SER A 39 5.98 3.00 22.88
N ILE A 40 6.22 2.74 24.17
CA ILE A 40 5.21 2.11 25.04
C ILE A 40 3.93 2.94 25.19
N ASP A 41 4.01 4.26 24.99
CA ASP A 41 2.90 5.20 25.00
C ASP A 41 2.28 5.44 23.60
N GLY A 42 2.63 4.61 22.62
CA GLY A 42 1.97 4.57 21.31
C GLY A 42 2.45 5.61 20.30
N LYS A 43 3.60 6.27 20.54
CA LYS A 43 4.10 7.35 19.68
C LYS A 43 4.93 6.84 18.51
N LEU A 44 4.87 7.60 17.41
CA LEU A 44 5.37 7.20 16.10
C LEU A 44 6.87 7.50 15.89
N HIS A 45 7.45 8.52 16.54
CA HIS A 45 8.76 9.05 16.13
C HIS A 45 9.92 8.54 16.97
N PRO A 46 10.76 7.60 16.48
CA PRO A 46 11.84 7.02 17.29
C PRO A 46 12.93 8.01 17.67
N SER A 47 13.06 9.14 16.94
CA SER A 47 13.99 10.22 17.26
C SER A 47 13.66 10.95 18.58
N ARG A 48 12.44 10.76 19.12
CA ARG A 48 11.96 11.37 20.35
C ARG A 48 11.97 10.42 21.55
N PHE A 49 12.24 9.15 21.30
CA PHE A 49 12.19 8.11 22.33
C PHE A 49 13.31 8.32 23.35
N THR A 50 13.02 8.01 24.62
CA THR A 50 14.05 7.86 25.65
C THR A 50 15.12 6.88 25.18
N VAL A 51 16.36 7.13 25.60
CA VAL A 51 17.49 6.26 25.27
C VAL A 51 17.33 4.85 25.88
N PRO A 52 17.90 3.81 25.26
CA PRO A 52 17.87 2.46 25.82
C PRO A 52 18.54 2.36 27.20
N ALA A 53 18.11 1.39 28.00
CA ALA A 53 18.72 1.09 29.30
C ALA A 53 20.19 0.66 29.16
N ALA A 54 20.95 0.78 30.25
CA ALA A 54 22.35 0.34 30.28
C ALA A 54 22.47 -1.14 29.87
N GLY A 55 23.38 -1.45 28.94
CA GLY A 55 23.59 -2.79 28.40
C GLY A 55 22.67 -3.17 27.24
N VAL A 56 21.72 -2.31 26.83
CA VAL A 56 20.89 -2.53 25.64
C VAL A 56 21.51 -1.79 24.45
N ASP A 57 21.82 -2.53 23.39
CA ASP A 57 22.36 -1.95 22.16
C ASP A 57 21.27 -1.28 21.30
N ALA A 58 21.40 0.03 21.10
CA ALA A 58 20.52 0.81 20.24
C ALA A 58 20.55 0.35 18.76
N ALA A 59 21.68 -0.14 18.27
CA ALA A 59 21.78 -0.66 16.90
C ALA A 59 20.99 -1.96 16.75
N ARG A 60 21.02 -2.84 17.77
CA ARG A 60 20.20 -4.04 17.81
C ARG A 60 18.71 -3.73 17.73
N LEU A 61 18.24 -2.74 18.50
CA LEU A 61 16.84 -2.32 18.50
C LEU A 61 16.37 -1.82 17.13
N ARG A 62 17.22 -1.08 16.40
CA ARG A 62 16.89 -0.63 15.03
C ARG A 62 16.78 -1.80 14.06
N LYS A 63 17.66 -2.79 14.17
CA LYS A 63 17.72 -3.94 13.26
C LYS A 63 16.49 -4.86 13.34
N HIS A 64 15.80 -4.88 14.47
CA HIS A 64 14.61 -5.73 14.64
C HIS A 64 13.49 -5.41 13.65
N TYR A 65 13.34 -4.15 13.24
CA TYR A 65 12.31 -3.79 12.27
C TYR A 65 12.51 -4.53 10.95
N ASP A 66 13.68 -4.39 10.34
CA ASP A 66 14.01 -5.04 9.07
C ASP A 66 13.96 -6.58 9.18
N GLU A 67 14.48 -7.13 10.29
CA GLU A 67 14.48 -8.57 10.54
C GLU A 67 13.08 -9.15 10.71
N VAL A 68 12.14 -8.39 11.29
CA VAL A 68 10.76 -8.82 11.46
C VAL A 68 9.95 -8.60 10.18
N SER A 69 10.15 -7.46 9.50
CA SER A 69 9.54 -7.17 8.20
C SER A 69 9.81 -8.32 7.20
N ALA A 70 11.06 -8.80 7.13
CA ALA A 70 11.45 -9.94 6.28
C ALA A 70 10.71 -11.25 6.61
N ARG A 71 10.21 -11.44 7.84
CA ARG A 71 9.47 -12.68 8.23
C ARG A 71 8.09 -12.78 7.58
N PHE A 72 7.56 -11.68 7.05
CA PHE A 72 6.23 -11.69 6.42
C PHE A 72 6.25 -12.21 4.98
N GLY A 73 7.41 -12.21 4.31
CA GLY A 73 7.49 -12.54 2.88
C GLY A 73 6.59 -11.65 2.01
N ALA A 74 6.38 -10.39 2.44
CA ALA A 74 5.59 -9.43 1.70
C ALA A 74 6.31 -9.02 0.41
N GLN A 75 5.55 -8.78 -0.66
CA GLN A 75 6.10 -8.42 -1.98
C GLN A 75 6.22 -6.90 -2.16
N GLY A 76 6.41 -6.19 -1.05
CA GLY A 76 6.53 -4.75 -1.03
C GLY A 76 5.98 -4.10 0.24
N TRP A 77 6.24 -2.81 0.32
CA TRP A 77 5.85 -1.94 1.42
C TRP A 77 5.22 -0.66 0.87
N MET A 78 4.41 -0.02 1.70
CA MET A 78 3.65 1.16 1.31
C MET A 78 3.74 2.22 2.39
N CYS A 79 3.90 3.46 1.93
CA CYS A 79 3.89 4.62 2.80
C CYS A 79 3.05 5.77 2.22
N GLY A 80 2.61 6.66 3.10
CA GLY A 80 1.98 7.92 2.70
C GLY A 80 2.99 8.90 2.08
N ARG A 81 2.48 9.85 1.29
CA ARG A 81 3.28 10.85 0.57
C ARG A 81 4.38 11.56 1.37
N VAL A 82 4.14 11.97 2.64
CA VAL A 82 5.17 12.67 3.45
C VAL A 82 6.41 11.78 3.61
N THR A 83 6.20 10.56 4.12
CA THR A 83 7.25 9.58 4.36
C THR A 83 7.98 9.23 3.07
N MET A 84 7.24 9.00 1.99
CA MET A 84 7.86 8.69 0.69
C MET A 84 8.69 9.84 0.12
N GLN A 85 8.29 11.09 0.36
CA GLN A 85 9.06 12.24 -0.07
C GLN A 85 10.41 12.35 0.67
N GLU A 86 10.44 12.02 1.97
CA GLU A 86 11.68 11.98 2.76
C GLU A 86 12.64 10.87 2.31
N ILE A 87 12.10 9.72 1.89
CA ILE A 87 12.87 8.58 1.37
C ILE A 87 13.41 8.89 -0.03
N SER A 88 12.54 9.35 -0.93
CA SER A 88 12.85 9.55 -2.35
C SER A 88 13.91 10.63 -2.59
N LYS A 89 13.74 11.81 -1.99
CA LYS A 89 14.60 12.99 -2.19
C LYS A 89 14.77 13.45 -3.65
N GLY A 90 13.99 12.89 -4.59
CA GLY A 90 13.91 13.37 -5.96
C GLY A 90 13.37 14.80 -6.04
N LYS A 91 13.64 15.47 -7.16
CA LYS A 91 13.25 16.86 -7.41
C LYS A 91 12.39 16.93 -8.66
N ALA A 92 11.39 17.81 -8.63
CA ALA A 92 10.56 18.10 -9.79
C ALA A 92 11.43 18.49 -10.99
N ARG A 93 11.10 17.91 -12.15
CA ARG A 93 11.80 18.13 -13.41
C ARG A 93 10.82 18.29 -14.55
N THR A 94 11.14 19.16 -15.49
CA THR A 94 10.34 19.32 -16.72
C THR A 94 10.77 18.26 -17.72
N VAL A 95 9.83 17.41 -18.12
CA VAL A 95 10.05 16.42 -19.17
C VAL A 95 9.59 16.95 -20.51
N THR A 96 10.48 16.92 -21.49
CA THR A 96 10.18 17.19 -22.91
C THR A 96 10.01 15.86 -23.61
N GLY A 97 8.78 15.39 -23.75
CA GLY A 97 8.45 14.12 -24.41
C GLY A 97 7.10 14.20 -25.12
N PRO A 98 6.65 13.11 -25.78
CA PRO A 98 5.44 13.08 -26.60
C PRO A 98 4.09 13.33 -25.87
N GLY A 99 4.11 13.83 -24.62
CA GLY A 99 2.91 14.05 -23.81
C GLY A 99 2.23 12.75 -23.41
N ILE A 100 1.21 12.85 -22.57
CA ILE A 100 0.38 11.71 -22.17
C ILE A 100 -0.79 11.59 -23.13
N THR A 101 -0.88 10.45 -23.83
CA THR A 101 -1.95 10.15 -24.78
C THR A 101 -3.04 9.27 -24.19
N SER A 102 -2.78 8.62 -23.06
CA SER A 102 -3.74 7.78 -22.33
C SER A 102 -3.40 7.75 -20.84
N ARG A 103 -4.45 7.78 -20.01
CA ARG A 103 -4.42 7.76 -18.53
C ARG A 103 -4.74 6.37 -17.97
N GLU A 104 -4.19 5.34 -18.60
CA GLU A 104 -4.15 3.99 -18.03
C GLU A 104 -3.00 3.86 -17.02
N PRO A 105 -3.05 2.88 -16.11
CA PRO A 105 -1.90 2.48 -15.31
C PRO A 105 -0.65 2.28 -16.17
N PHE A 106 0.51 2.64 -15.62
CA PHE A 106 1.80 2.45 -16.28
C PHE A 106 2.66 1.51 -15.45
N VAL A 107 3.27 0.53 -16.12
CA VAL A 107 4.18 -0.45 -15.51
C VAL A 107 5.56 -0.26 -16.14
N GLY A 108 6.49 0.25 -15.35
CA GLY A 108 7.91 0.31 -15.65
C GLY A 108 8.60 -1.05 -15.47
N ASP A 109 9.86 -1.15 -15.91
CA ASP A 109 10.66 -2.36 -15.77
C ASP A 109 11.06 -2.62 -14.30
N ARG A 110 10.26 -3.43 -13.61
CA ARG A 110 10.51 -3.73 -12.19
C ARG A 110 11.64 -4.72 -11.94
N ARG A 111 12.11 -5.47 -12.94
CA ARG A 111 13.20 -6.47 -12.81
C ARG A 111 13.00 -7.42 -11.62
N GLU A 112 11.78 -7.91 -11.45
CA GLU A 112 11.37 -8.81 -10.36
C GLU A 112 11.47 -8.25 -8.92
N ARG A 113 11.89 -6.99 -8.75
CA ARG A 113 11.93 -6.31 -7.43
C ARG A 113 10.55 -6.27 -6.78
N ASP A 114 10.55 -6.28 -5.45
CA ASP A 114 9.39 -5.94 -4.63
C ASP A 114 8.97 -4.48 -4.85
N LEU A 115 7.80 -4.10 -4.33
CA LEU A 115 7.24 -2.77 -4.54
C LEU A 115 7.55 -1.80 -3.39
N ALA A 116 7.89 -0.57 -3.73
CA ALA A 116 7.87 0.58 -2.85
C ALA A 116 6.71 1.51 -3.26
N VAL A 117 5.57 1.41 -2.57
CA VAL A 117 4.32 2.05 -3.00
C VAL A 117 4.07 3.36 -2.25
N ALA A 118 4.01 4.46 -2.97
CA ALA A 118 3.64 5.77 -2.43
C ALA A 118 2.15 6.05 -2.62
N ILE A 119 1.41 6.22 -1.52
CA ILE A 119 0.05 6.76 -1.58
C ILE A 119 0.12 8.28 -1.66
N ASP A 120 -0.01 8.81 -2.88
CA ASP A 120 0.17 10.23 -3.20
C ASP A 120 -0.89 10.73 -4.20
N PRO A 121 -2.12 10.99 -3.74
CA PRO A 121 -3.21 11.40 -4.61
C PRO A 121 -2.92 12.65 -5.46
N HIS A 122 -1.98 13.50 -5.01
CA HIS A 122 -1.69 14.80 -5.62
C HIS A 122 -0.38 14.84 -6.40
N GLY A 123 0.35 13.73 -6.53
CA GLY A 123 1.58 13.65 -7.33
C GLY A 123 2.66 14.65 -6.88
N LYS A 124 2.97 14.69 -5.59
CA LYS A 124 4.00 15.54 -4.98
C LYS A 124 5.33 14.83 -4.75
N VAL A 125 5.36 13.50 -4.73
CA VAL A 125 6.61 12.74 -4.65
C VAL A 125 7.27 12.75 -6.03
N HIS A 126 8.50 13.21 -6.08
CA HIS A 126 9.37 13.13 -7.26
C HIS A 126 10.45 12.11 -6.98
N TYR A 127 10.81 11.28 -7.97
CA TYR A 127 11.64 10.09 -7.76
C TYR A 127 13.04 10.23 -8.36
N GLY A 128 13.14 10.66 -9.61
CA GLY A 128 14.40 10.78 -10.36
C GLY A 128 15.04 9.44 -10.75
N GLN A 129 14.43 8.32 -10.36
CA GLN A 129 14.87 6.95 -10.62
C GLN A 129 13.70 5.97 -10.41
N ASP A 130 13.88 4.72 -10.84
CA ASP A 130 12.84 3.69 -10.85
C ASP A 130 12.63 2.96 -9.51
N SER A 131 13.39 3.33 -8.47
CA SER A 131 13.45 2.56 -7.22
C SER A 131 13.68 3.39 -5.96
N LEU A 132 13.20 2.85 -4.85
CA LEU A 132 13.38 3.38 -3.50
C LEU A 132 13.90 2.26 -2.60
N LEU A 133 15.04 2.49 -1.95
CA LEU A 133 15.68 1.51 -1.04
C LEU A 133 15.95 0.12 -1.67
N GLY A 134 16.04 0.05 -3.00
CA GLY A 134 16.26 -1.20 -3.74
C GLY A 134 15.00 -1.78 -4.38
N ASP A 135 13.82 -1.35 -3.95
CA ASP A 135 12.52 -1.82 -4.44
C ASP A 135 11.96 -0.93 -5.54
N HIS A 136 11.11 -1.48 -6.39
CA HIS A 136 10.53 -0.80 -7.54
C HIS A 136 9.50 0.24 -7.11
N ALA A 137 9.70 1.49 -7.55
CA ALA A 137 8.84 2.60 -7.16
C ALA A 137 7.48 2.53 -7.87
N VAL A 138 6.41 2.62 -7.08
CA VAL A 138 5.02 2.68 -7.57
C VAL A 138 4.28 3.84 -6.91
N ALA A 139 3.64 4.70 -7.70
CA ALA A 139 2.79 5.77 -7.20
C ALA A 139 1.30 5.42 -7.32
N VAL A 140 0.54 5.59 -6.24
CA VAL A 140 -0.92 5.55 -6.25
C VAL A 140 -1.44 6.97 -6.31
N LEU A 141 -2.12 7.32 -7.40
CA LEU A 141 -2.44 8.69 -7.78
C LEU A 141 -3.95 8.92 -7.91
N SER A 142 -4.37 10.18 -7.88
CA SER A 142 -5.68 10.56 -8.41
C SER A 142 -5.67 10.63 -9.93
N GLU A 143 -6.84 10.45 -10.55
CA GLU A 143 -7.03 10.69 -11.98
C GLU A 143 -6.93 12.19 -12.35
N ALA A 144 -6.69 13.09 -11.38
CA ALA A 144 -6.59 14.54 -11.57
C ALA A 144 -5.13 15.06 -11.61
N VAL A 145 -4.12 14.22 -11.36
CA VAL A 145 -2.70 14.62 -11.47
C VAL A 145 -2.37 15.11 -12.89
N SER A 146 -1.37 15.98 -13.06
CA SER A 146 -1.07 16.55 -14.39
C SER A 146 -0.43 15.53 -15.35
N ASP A 147 -0.65 15.69 -16.65
CA ASP A 147 0.03 14.88 -17.68
C ASP A 147 1.55 15.06 -17.63
N ALA A 148 2.02 16.27 -17.29
CA ALA A 148 3.45 16.54 -17.12
C ALA A 148 4.07 15.68 -16.01
N TYR A 149 3.36 15.51 -14.89
CA TYR A 149 3.81 14.66 -13.79
C TYR A 149 3.82 13.17 -14.17
N LEU A 150 2.79 12.69 -14.87
CA LEU A 150 2.77 11.31 -15.36
C LEU A 150 3.93 11.06 -16.37
N ALA A 151 4.27 12.05 -17.19
CA ALA A 151 5.40 11.96 -18.11
C ALA A 151 6.74 11.89 -17.37
N GLU A 152 6.89 12.66 -16.27
CA GLU A 152 8.02 12.56 -15.35
C GLU A 152 8.17 11.16 -14.77
N LEU A 153 7.11 10.58 -14.21
CA LEU A 153 7.16 9.23 -13.66
C LEU A 153 7.56 8.18 -14.70
N ARG A 154 7.02 8.29 -15.92
CA ARG A 154 7.38 7.37 -17.02
C ARG A 154 8.84 7.48 -17.42
N GLU A 155 9.40 8.68 -17.46
CA GLU A 155 10.82 8.88 -17.77
C GLU A 155 11.73 8.31 -16.66
N ASP A 156 11.33 8.49 -15.41
CA ASP A 156 12.04 7.92 -14.25
C ASP A 156 11.91 6.39 -14.16
N GLY A 157 10.98 5.78 -14.91
CA GLY A 157 10.66 4.35 -14.85
C GLY A 157 9.75 3.96 -13.68
N VAL A 158 9.17 4.95 -12.98
CA VAL A 158 8.26 4.76 -11.86
C VAL A 158 6.90 4.30 -12.38
N SER A 159 6.38 3.21 -11.82
CA SER A 159 5.04 2.74 -12.16
C SER A 159 3.97 3.55 -11.46
N TYR A 160 2.76 3.57 -11.98
CA TYR A 160 1.65 4.18 -11.26
C TYR A 160 0.30 3.50 -11.56
N VAL A 161 -0.58 3.56 -10.57
CA VAL A 161 -2.00 3.16 -10.65
C VAL A 161 -2.89 4.29 -10.13
N PHE A 162 -4.18 4.24 -10.42
CA PHE A 162 -5.13 5.28 -10.03
C PHE A 162 -6.13 4.81 -8.96
N ALA A 163 -6.33 5.64 -7.94
CA ALA A 163 -7.26 5.44 -6.83
C ALA A 163 -8.54 6.27 -6.99
N GLY A 164 -9.01 6.42 -8.24
CA GLY A 164 -10.22 7.17 -8.57
C GLY A 164 -10.01 8.67 -8.80
N PRO A 165 -11.10 9.44 -9.01
CA PRO A 165 -11.04 10.84 -9.42
C PRO A 165 -10.24 11.75 -8.50
N ASP A 166 -10.36 11.58 -7.18
CA ASP A 166 -9.66 12.36 -6.15
C ASP A 166 -8.49 11.61 -5.50
N GLY A 167 -8.27 10.35 -5.90
CA GLY A 167 -7.22 9.47 -5.40
C GLY A 167 -7.43 8.97 -3.97
N ARG A 168 -8.65 9.05 -3.43
CA ARG A 168 -8.96 8.64 -2.05
C ARG A 168 -9.60 7.26 -1.93
N ASP A 169 -9.93 6.60 -3.04
CA ASP A 169 -10.48 5.25 -3.02
C ASP A 169 -9.37 4.22 -2.81
N LEU A 170 -9.06 3.97 -1.53
CA LEU A 170 -8.03 3.01 -1.13
C LEU A 170 -8.40 1.56 -1.50
N ALA A 171 -9.68 1.21 -1.56
CA ALA A 171 -10.09 -0.14 -1.96
C ALA A 171 -9.75 -0.37 -3.44
N LYS A 172 -10.14 0.57 -4.31
CA LYS A 172 -9.76 0.58 -5.72
C LYS A 172 -8.25 0.57 -5.91
N ALA A 173 -7.51 1.32 -5.09
CA ALA A 173 -6.05 1.32 -5.14
C ALA A 173 -5.45 -0.07 -4.87
N MET A 174 -5.93 -0.77 -3.83
CA MET A 174 -5.42 -2.10 -3.48
C MET A 174 -5.77 -3.14 -4.54
N ASP A 175 -7.00 -3.11 -5.07
CA ASP A 175 -7.39 -3.96 -6.21
C ASP A 175 -6.48 -3.70 -7.42
N ALA A 176 -6.24 -2.44 -7.78
CA ALA A 176 -5.38 -2.08 -8.89
C ALA A 176 -3.93 -2.54 -8.69
N LEU A 177 -3.38 -2.46 -7.47
CA LEU A 177 -2.04 -2.97 -7.16
C LEU A 177 -1.96 -4.50 -7.31
N GLY A 178 -2.93 -5.21 -6.74
CA GLY A 178 -3.00 -6.67 -6.83
C GLY A 178 -3.14 -7.16 -8.28
N GLU A 179 -4.05 -6.57 -9.04
CA GLU A 179 -4.29 -6.92 -10.45
C GLU A 179 -3.11 -6.57 -11.37
N THR A 180 -2.50 -5.39 -11.17
CA THR A 180 -1.43 -4.91 -12.05
C THR A 180 -0.10 -5.61 -11.80
N PHE A 181 0.24 -5.87 -10.54
CA PHE A 181 1.56 -6.38 -10.16
C PHE A 181 1.56 -7.82 -9.67
N GLY A 182 0.38 -8.43 -9.44
CA GLY A 182 0.27 -9.79 -8.92
C GLY A 182 0.80 -9.93 -7.48
N VAL A 183 0.75 -8.86 -6.69
CA VAL A 183 1.18 -8.88 -5.29
C VAL A 183 0.06 -9.41 -4.40
N GLU A 184 0.42 -10.28 -3.46
CA GLU A 184 -0.51 -10.97 -2.57
C GLU A 184 -0.46 -10.42 -1.14
N THR A 185 0.68 -9.87 -0.70
CA THR A 185 0.85 -9.25 0.62
C THR A 185 1.69 -7.99 0.52
N LEU A 186 1.23 -6.91 1.14
CA LEU A 186 1.95 -5.64 1.26
C LEU A 186 2.03 -5.20 2.72
N LEU A 187 3.17 -4.63 3.11
CA LEU A 187 3.33 -3.98 4.41
C LEU A 187 2.88 -2.52 4.33
N LEU A 188 2.01 -2.09 5.23
CA LEU A 188 1.70 -0.69 5.43
C LEU A 188 2.60 -0.16 6.56
N GLU A 189 3.62 0.60 6.18
CA GLU A 189 4.73 1.01 7.06
C GLU A 189 4.63 2.49 7.53
N GLY A 190 3.49 3.14 7.25
CA GLY A 190 3.14 4.45 7.81
C GLY A 190 3.20 5.62 6.81
N GLY A 191 3.12 6.88 7.23
CA GLY A 191 2.91 7.40 8.59
C GLY A 191 1.47 7.37 9.09
N ALA A 192 1.27 7.96 10.27
CA ALA A 192 0.05 7.81 11.06
C ALA A 192 -1.27 8.08 10.30
N ALA A 193 -1.27 9.09 9.43
CA ALA A 193 -2.44 9.47 8.65
C ALA A 193 -2.88 8.40 7.65
N ILE A 194 -1.94 7.74 6.95
CA ILE A 194 -2.30 6.67 6.00
C ILE A 194 -2.75 5.42 6.77
N ASN A 195 -2.14 5.13 7.92
CA ASN A 195 -2.58 4.07 8.81
C ASN A 195 -4.02 4.28 9.26
N GLY A 196 -4.36 5.50 9.70
CA GLY A 196 -5.72 5.84 10.09
C GLY A 196 -6.72 5.77 8.94
N ALA A 197 -6.32 6.15 7.72
CA ALA A 197 -7.16 6.03 6.53
C ALA A 197 -7.44 4.56 6.15
N PHE A 198 -6.43 3.69 6.21
CA PHE A 198 -6.60 2.25 5.99
C PHE A 198 -7.47 1.59 7.07
N LEU A 199 -7.29 2.00 8.34
CA LEU A 199 -8.14 1.56 9.44
C LEU A 199 -9.60 1.98 9.19
N LYS A 200 -9.84 3.25 8.81
CA LYS A 200 -11.18 3.75 8.49
C LYS A 200 -11.82 2.98 7.34
N ALA A 201 -11.04 2.65 6.32
CA ALA A 201 -11.51 1.93 5.14
C ALA A 201 -11.71 0.42 5.40
N GLY A 202 -11.33 -0.09 6.57
CA GLY A 202 -11.42 -1.53 6.90
C GLY A 202 -10.52 -2.39 6.02
N LEU A 203 -9.36 -1.85 5.61
CA LEU A 203 -8.45 -2.49 4.66
C LEU A 203 -7.24 -3.16 5.32
N ILE A 204 -7.12 -3.12 6.64
CA ILE A 204 -6.01 -3.75 7.37
C ILE A 204 -6.44 -5.17 7.74
N ASP A 205 -5.66 -6.17 7.33
CA ASP A 205 -5.92 -7.58 7.67
C ASP A 205 -5.18 -7.97 8.95
N GLU A 206 -3.92 -7.53 9.11
CA GLU A 206 -3.14 -7.75 10.33
C GLU A 206 -2.50 -6.46 10.84
N ILE A 207 -2.34 -6.37 12.16
CA ILE A 207 -1.55 -5.34 12.81
C ILE A 207 -0.33 -6.01 13.44
N SER A 208 0.85 -5.53 13.07
CA SER A 208 2.15 -5.93 13.60
C SER A 208 2.83 -4.73 14.24
N VAL A 209 3.02 -4.74 15.56
CA VAL A 209 3.62 -3.61 16.29
C VAL A 209 4.86 -4.07 17.04
N LEU A 210 5.99 -3.41 16.77
CA LEU A 210 7.21 -3.51 17.54
C LEU A 210 7.22 -2.38 18.58
N ILE A 211 6.95 -2.73 19.82
CA ILE A 211 6.99 -1.80 20.95
C ILE A 211 8.44 -1.67 21.41
N HIS A 212 9.03 -0.54 21.10
CA HIS A 212 10.33 -0.13 21.57
C HIS A 212 10.28 0.11 23.09
N PRO A 213 11.27 -0.35 23.88
CA PRO A 213 11.32 -0.14 25.33
C PRO A 213 11.70 1.30 25.67
N ALA A 214 10.86 2.25 25.27
CA ALA A 214 11.06 3.68 25.42
C ALA A 214 9.72 4.43 25.50
N VAL A 215 9.77 5.67 25.96
CA VAL A 215 8.65 6.62 26.03
C VAL A 215 9.00 7.88 25.23
N ASP A 216 8.02 8.50 24.60
CA ASP A 216 8.15 9.91 24.15
C ASP A 216 7.51 10.84 25.18
N GLY A 217 6.22 10.61 25.51
CA GLY A 217 5.51 11.29 26.58
C GLY A 217 5.01 12.71 26.28
N LEU A 218 5.33 13.29 25.11
CA LEU A 218 4.84 14.63 24.76
C LEU A 218 3.43 14.60 24.15
N ALA A 219 2.53 15.41 24.71
CA ALA A 219 1.20 15.62 24.16
C ALA A 219 1.25 16.24 22.75
N GLY A 220 0.28 15.87 21.90
CA GLY A 220 0.19 16.36 20.52
C GLY A 220 1.17 15.69 19.53
N VAL A 221 2.09 14.85 20.01
CA VAL A 221 2.89 14.00 19.12
C VAL A 221 2.03 12.87 18.59
N GLN A 222 2.15 12.61 17.29
CA GLN A 222 1.35 11.61 16.58
C GLN A 222 1.53 10.22 17.17
N SER A 223 0.41 9.51 17.30
CA SER A 223 0.38 8.08 17.56
C SER A 223 0.58 7.30 16.26
N ILE A 224 0.74 5.98 16.32
CA ILE A 224 0.92 5.16 15.10
C ILE A 224 -0.32 5.09 14.18
N PHE A 225 -1.50 5.47 14.68
CA PHE A 225 -2.72 5.70 13.91
C PHE A 225 -3.25 7.11 14.19
N GLU A 226 -3.51 7.87 13.14
CA GLU A 226 -4.14 9.19 13.22
C GLU A 226 -5.15 9.32 12.08
N TYR A 227 -6.37 9.75 12.37
CA TYR A 227 -7.39 9.99 11.35
C TYR A 227 -8.01 11.38 11.57
N PRO A 228 -7.89 12.31 10.60
CA PRO A 228 -8.48 13.63 10.70
C PRO A 228 -9.99 13.55 10.39
N GLY A 229 -10.76 13.07 11.37
CA GLY A 229 -12.22 12.95 11.31
C GLY A 229 -12.92 13.94 12.23
N GLU A 230 -14.25 13.86 12.25
CA GLU A 230 -15.08 14.62 13.19
C GLU A 230 -14.90 14.12 14.64
N PRO A 231 -15.15 14.94 15.68
CA PRO A 231 -14.83 14.60 17.07
C PRO A 231 -15.40 13.26 17.59
N ASP A 232 -16.59 12.87 17.15
CA ASP A 232 -17.26 11.63 17.57
C ASP A 232 -17.02 10.46 16.60
N GLU A 233 -16.25 10.70 15.54
CA GLU A 233 -15.95 9.67 14.55
C GLU A 233 -15.02 8.61 15.12
N ARG A 234 -15.36 7.35 14.86
CA ARG A 234 -14.59 6.19 15.31
C ARG A 234 -14.08 5.43 14.08
N PRO A 235 -12.84 5.70 13.62
CA PRO A 235 -12.29 5.07 12.41
C PRO A 235 -12.32 3.54 12.45
N GLY A 236 -12.04 2.96 13.61
CA GLY A 236 -12.08 1.50 13.81
C GLY A 236 -13.46 0.92 14.11
N ALA A 237 -14.55 1.70 14.03
CA ALA A 237 -15.88 1.17 14.33
C ALA A 237 -16.24 -0.02 13.42
N GLY A 238 -16.84 -1.06 14.01
CA GLY A 238 -17.17 -2.30 13.30
C GLY A 238 -16.02 -3.28 13.13
N GLN A 239 -14.82 -2.97 13.66
CA GLN A 239 -13.64 -3.84 13.65
C GLN A 239 -13.26 -4.27 15.07
N ALA A 240 -12.68 -5.45 15.19
CA ALA A 240 -12.12 -6.01 16.43
C ALA A 240 -10.74 -6.61 16.16
N LEU A 241 -9.94 -6.77 17.23
CA LEU A 241 -8.62 -7.36 17.15
C LEU A 241 -8.59 -8.70 17.89
N ARG A 242 -8.10 -9.74 17.22
CA ARG A 242 -7.78 -11.03 17.84
C ARG A 242 -6.27 -11.15 17.99
N HIS A 243 -5.81 -11.36 19.22
CA HIS A 243 -4.39 -11.61 19.48
C HIS A 243 -3.92 -12.86 18.74
N MET A 244 -2.78 -12.75 18.04
CA MET A 244 -2.14 -13.86 17.35
C MET A 244 -0.87 -14.31 18.07
N SER A 245 0.01 -13.37 18.41
CA SER A 245 1.29 -13.69 19.06
C SER A 245 1.90 -12.50 19.79
N THR A 246 2.74 -12.82 20.78
CA THR A 246 3.62 -11.88 21.47
C THR A 246 5.01 -12.50 21.57
N GLU A 247 6.03 -11.79 21.11
CA GLU A 247 7.43 -12.20 21.22
C GLU A 247 8.25 -11.07 21.85
N THR A 248 9.09 -11.39 22.83
CA THR A 248 10.09 -10.45 23.34
C THR A 248 11.40 -10.68 22.59
N LEU A 249 11.81 -9.69 21.82
CA LEU A 249 13.05 -9.68 21.06
C LEU A 249 14.22 -9.22 21.94
N GLU A 250 15.43 -9.46 21.48
CA GLU A 250 16.66 -9.02 22.14
C GLU A 250 16.63 -7.51 22.46
N GLY A 251 17.15 -7.11 23.62
CA GLY A 251 17.09 -5.71 24.06
C GLY A 251 15.72 -5.27 24.58
N GLY A 252 14.75 -6.18 24.72
CA GLY A 252 13.48 -5.92 25.41
C GLY A 252 12.38 -5.31 24.53
N MET A 253 12.56 -5.28 23.21
CA MET A 253 11.50 -4.90 22.28
C MET A 253 10.42 -5.97 22.26
N VAL A 254 9.15 -5.58 22.29
CA VAL A 254 8.02 -6.52 22.27
C VAL A 254 7.34 -6.45 20.92
N TRP A 255 7.31 -7.57 20.20
CA TRP A 255 6.57 -7.70 18.95
C TRP A 255 5.18 -8.30 19.21
N LEU A 256 4.14 -7.52 18.94
CA LEU A 256 2.75 -7.90 19.06
C LEU A 256 2.12 -8.07 17.68
N ARG A 257 1.30 -9.11 17.52
CA ARG A 257 0.51 -9.33 16.31
C ARG A 257 -0.96 -9.55 16.63
N TYR A 258 -1.80 -8.92 15.83
CA TYR A 258 -3.25 -9.06 15.88
C TYR A 258 -3.82 -9.28 14.48
N GLN A 259 -4.80 -10.18 14.39
CA GLN A 259 -5.69 -10.28 13.25
C GLN A 259 -6.79 -9.24 13.40
N VAL A 260 -7.10 -8.50 12.33
CA VAL A 260 -8.27 -7.63 12.27
C VAL A 260 -9.47 -8.46 11.81
N GLU A 261 -10.58 -8.35 12.52
CA GLU A 261 -11.82 -9.08 12.27
C GLU A 261 -13.02 -8.11 12.35
N LYS A 262 -14.18 -8.55 11.85
CA LYS A 262 -15.43 -7.82 12.10
C LYS A 262 -15.75 -7.86 13.59
N ALA A 263 -16.19 -6.74 14.14
CA ALA A 263 -16.68 -6.68 15.51
C ALA A 263 -17.89 -7.62 15.69
N PRO A 264 -18.02 -8.29 16.85
CA PRO A 264 -19.23 -9.03 17.18
C PRO A 264 -20.46 -8.13 17.11
N ALA A 265 -21.59 -8.69 16.68
CA ALA A 265 -22.89 -8.02 16.67
C ALA A 265 -23.41 -7.76 18.08
#